data_AF-A0A5S9XEW8-F1
#
_entry.id   AF-A0A5S9XEW8-F1
#
_cell.length_a   1.000
_cell.length_b   1.000
_cell.length_c   1.000
_cell.angle_alpha   90.00
_cell.angle_beta   90.00
_cell.angle_gamma   90.00
#
_symmetry.space_group_name_H-M   'P 1'
#
loop_
_entity.id
_entity.type
_entity.pdbx_description
1 polymer ?
#
loop_
_entity_poly.entity_id
_entity_poly.type
_entity_poly.pdbx_seq_one_letter_code
_entity_poly.pdbx_strand_id
1 'polypeptide(L)'
;MLVFGVVANGGDVFGAITIEAAAVWKLEEMGAFMSRFWFMMFPAKEYKIVVVGLDNAGKTTTLYKLHLGEVVTTHPTVGSNVEELVYKNIRFEVWDLGGQDRLRTSWATYYRGTHAVIVVIDSTDRARISFMKDELARLLGHEDLQNSVILVFANKQDLKDAMTPAEITDALNLHSIKNHDWHIQASCAVTGEGLYDGLGWIAQKVTGKATS
;
A
#
# COMPACT_ATOMS: atom_id res chain seq x y z
N MET A 1 -12.16 -11.21 32.30
CA MET A 1 -12.52 -12.38 33.12
C MET A 1 -13.87 -12.10 33.76
N LEU A 2 -14.93 -12.77 33.33
CA LEU A 2 -16.12 -13.05 34.14
C LEU A 2 -16.92 -14.15 33.44
N VAL A 3 -17.43 -15.04 34.28
CA VAL A 3 -17.83 -16.42 34.01
C VAL A 3 -19.34 -16.52 34.25
N PHE A 4 -20.02 -17.10 33.24
CA PHE A 4 -21.20 -17.99 33.27
C PHE A 4 -22.52 -17.58 33.93
N GLY A 5 -23.58 -17.65 33.12
CA GLY A 5 -24.56 -18.73 33.20
C GLY A 5 -25.98 -18.33 33.59
N VAL A 6 -26.96 -18.54 32.69
CA VAL A 6 -28.31 -18.98 33.06
C VAL A 6 -28.85 -19.98 32.04
N VAL A 7 -29.36 -21.06 32.63
CA VAL A 7 -30.07 -22.25 32.14
C VAL A 7 -31.24 -21.92 31.20
N ALA A 8 -31.43 -22.79 30.21
CA ALA A 8 -32.61 -22.85 29.35
C ALA A 8 -33.82 -23.40 30.12
N ASN A 9 -34.94 -22.67 30.11
CA ASN A 9 -36.27 -23.26 29.92
C ASN A 9 -37.33 -22.17 29.68
N GLY A 10 -38.12 -22.39 28.63
CA GLY A 10 -39.49 -21.93 28.41
C GLY A 10 -39.89 -20.52 28.89
N GLY A 11 -40.13 -19.63 27.93
CA GLY A 11 -40.90 -18.41 28.14
C GLY A 11 -40.21 -17.20 27.54
N ASP A 12 -40.86 -16.60 26.54
CA ASP A 12 -40.41 -15.44 25.80
C ASP A 12 -39.85 -14.33 26.69
N VAL A 13 -38.61 -13.92 26.42
CA VAL A 13 -38.10 -12.58 26.72
C VAL A 13 -37.25 -12.12 25.54
N PHE A 14 -37.79 -11.18 24.76
CA PHE A 14 -37.02 -10.40 23.79
C PHE A 14 -35.92 -9.63 24.53
N GLY A 15 -34.67 -10.04 24.33
CA GLY A 15 -33.48 -9.39 24.88
C GLY A 15 -32.35 -9.43 23.86
N ALA A 16 -31.89 -8.25 23.47
CA ALA A 16 -30.92 -7.96 22.41
C ALA A 16 -29.78 -9.00 22.28
N ILE A 17 -29.89 -9.85 21.26
CA ILE A 17 -28.70 -10.39 20.61
C ILE A 17 -28.16 -9.22 19.79
N THR A 18 -27.01 -8.65 20.19
CA THR A 18 -26.29 -7.71 19.34
C THR A 18 -26.05 -8.38 17.99
N ILE A 19 -26.56 -7.74 16.93
CA ILE A 19 -26.66 -8.26 15.57
C ILE A 19 -25.32 -8.85 15.06
N GLU A 20 -24.19 -8.39 15.59
CA GLU A 20 -22.84 -8.89 15.29
C GLU A 20 -22.63 -10.38 15.62
N ALA A 21 -23.14 -10.87 16.75
CA ALA A 21 -22.88 -12.26 17.14
C ALA A 21 -23.70 -13.24 16.30
N ALA A 22 -24.99 -12.99 16.10
CA ALA A 22 -25.86 -13.87 15.30
C ALA A 22 -25.48 -13.92 13.82
N ALA A 23 -24.89 -12.85 13.28
CA ALA A 23 -24.37 -12.84 11.92
C ALA A 23 -23.15 -13.76 11.77
N VAL A 24 -22.21 -13.71 12.73
CA VAL A 24 -20.96 -14.49 12.67
C VAL A 24 -21.21 -16.01 12.65
N TRP A 25 -22.14 -16.52 13.46
CA TRP A 25 -22.45 -17.97 13.50
C TRP A 25 -23.22 -18.47 12.27
N LYS A 26 -23.88 -17.59 11.52
CA LYS A 26 -24.63 -17.95 10.30
C LYS A 26 -23.79 -17.83 9.02
N LEU A 27 -22.55 -17.36 9.12
CA LEU A 27 -21.66 -17.05 7.99
C LEU A 27 -20.67 -18.17 7.66
N GLU A 28 -20.45 -19.14 8.56
CA GLU A 28 -19.52 -20.25 8.31
C GLU A 28 -20.02 -21.27 7.28
N GLU A 29 -21.33 -21.32 6.97
CA GLU A 29 -21.91 -22.35 6.10
C GLU A 29 -22.23 -21.94 4.65
N MET A 30 -22.14 -20.68 4.24
CA MET A 30 -22.66 -20.24 2.93
C MET A 30 -21.61 -19.55 2.05
N GLY A 31 -20.90 -20.39 1.29
CA GLY A 31 -19.84 -20.01 0.35
C GLY A 31 -20.28 -19.16 -0.85
N ALA A 32 -19.28 -18.45 -1.41
CA ALA A 32 -19.16 -17.75 -2.71
C ALA A 32 -20.30 -16.82 -3.21
N PHE A 33 -21.56 -17.18 -3.02
CA PHE A 33 -22.72 -16.40 -3.46
C PHE A 33 -23.00 -15.22 -2.53
N MET A 34 -22.84 -15.42 -1.21
CA MET A 34 -23.00 -14.36 -0.21
C MET A 34 -21.83 -13.36 -0.21
N SER A 35 -20.60 -13.77 -0.56
CA SER A 35 -19.49 -12.82 -0.71
C SER A 35 -19.77 -11.83 -1.84
N ARG A 36 -20.27 -12.31 -2.99
CA ARG A 36 -20.71 -11.44 -4.10
C ARG A 36 -21.81 -10.47 -3.69
N PHE A 37 -22.79 -10.92 -2.90
CA PHE A 37 -23.85 -10.06 -2.40
C PHE A 37 -23.32 -9.01 -1.40
N TRP A 38 -22.38 -9.38 -0.53
CA TRP A 38 -21.71 -8.47 0.39
C TRP A 38 -20.90 -7.38 -0.35
N PHE A 39 -20.12 -7.75 -1.37
CA PHE A 39 -19.39 -6.80 -2.21
C PHE A 39 -20.30 -5.87 -3.03
N MET A 40 -21.53 -6.30 -3.32
CA MET A 40 -22.54 -5.48 -4.01
C MET A 40 -23.25 -4.51 -3.06
N MET A 41 -23.44 -4.89 -1.79
CA MET A 41 -24.10 -4.07 -0.77
C MET A 41 -23.16 -3.07 -0.07
N PHE A 42 -21.84 -3.33 -0.08
CA PHE A 42 -20.82 -2.46 0.49
C PHE A 42 -19.76 -2.13 -0.56
N PRO A 43 -19.77 -0.91 -1.15
CA PRO A 43 -18.74 -0.49 -2.09
C PRO A 43 -17.36 -0.66 -1.44
N ALA A 44 -16.43 -1.32 -2.15
CA ALA A 44 -15.05 -1.43 -1.67
C ALA A 44 -14.50 -0.02 -1.46
N LYS A 45 -13.92 0.25 -0.29
CA LYS A 45 -13.25 1.53 -0.04
C LYS A 45 -12.11 1.68 -1.04
N GLU A 46 -12.11 2.80 -1.74
CA GLU A 46 -11.12 3.14 -2.76
C GLU A 46 -10.07 4.06 -2.15
N TYR A 47 -8.81 3.68 -2.31
CA TYR A 47 -7.67 4.43 -1.79
C TYR A 47 -6.72 4.77 -2.93
N LYS A 48 -6.40 6.05 -3.06
CA LYS A 48 -5.42 6.51 -4.04
C LYS A 48 -3.99 6.29 -3.55
N ILE A 49 -3.17 5.65 -4.38
CA ILE A 49 -1.73 5.47 -4.20
C ILE A 49 -0.98 6.21 -5.29
N VAL A 50 0.09 6.90 -4.95
CA VAL A 50 1.05 7.44 -5.93
C VAL A 50 2.36 6.67 -5.82
N VAL A 51 2.86 6.18 -6.94
CA VAL A 51 4.15 5.46 -7.04
C VAL A 51 5.19 6.40 -7.64
N VAL A 52 6.25 6.65 -6.89
CA VAL A 52 7.37 7.53 -7.27
C VAL A 52 8.71 6.83 -7.07
N GLY A 53 9.76 7.45 -7.58
CA GLY A 53 11.12 6.92 -7.59
C GLY A 53 11.83 7.26 -8.90
N LEU A 54 13.15 7.19 -8.90
CA LEU A 54 13.96 7.52 -10.07
C LEU A 54 13.64 6.59 -11.26
N ASP A 55 14.04 7.00 -12.46
CA ASP A 55 14.00 6.14 -13.63
C ASP A 55 14.77 4.83 -13.37
N ASN A 56 14.30 3.75 -14.00
CA ASN A 56 14.85 2.40 -13.84
C ASN A 56 14.73 1.77 -12.43
N ALA A 57 14.09 2.42 -11.46
CA ALA A 57 13.91 1.85 -10.12
C ALA A 57 13.00 0.60 -10.07
N GLY A 58 12.20 0.36 -11.11
CA GLY A 58 11.27 -0.79 -11.20
C GLY A 58 9.85 -0.51 -10.72
N LYS A 59 9.38 0.74 -10.82
CA LYS A 59 8.01 1.16 -10.43
C LYS A 59 6.92 0.43 -11.19
N THR A 60 6.94 0.51 -12.52
CA THR A 60 5.97 -0.15 -13.39
C THR A 60 6.03 -1.67 -13.25
N THR A 61 7.23 -2.25 -13.15
CA THR A 61 7.41 -3.68 -12.89
C THR A 61 6.79 -4.09 -11.55
N THR A 62 6.99 -3.29 -10.50
CA THR A 62 6.38 -3.52 -9.18
C THR A 62 4.86 -3.50 -9.26
N LEU A 63 4.30 -2.50 -9.93
CA LEU A 63 2.86 -2.35 -10.12
C LEU A 63 2.26 -3.52 -10.90
N TYR A 64 2.85 -3.88 -12.03
CA TYR A 64 2.37 -4.98 -12.85
C TYR A 64 2.52 -6.33 -12.17
N LYS A 65 3.60 -6.54 -11.41
CA LYS A 65 3.77 -7.76 -10.62
C LYS A 65 2.68 -7.90 -9.55
N LEU A 66 2.31 -6.79 -8.90
CA LEU A 66 1.24 -6.73 -7.92
C LEU A 66 -0.17 -6.89 -8.55
N HIS A 67 -0.38 -6.36 -9.76
CA HIS A 67 -1.67 -6.38 -10.46
C HIS A 67 -1.93 -7.72 -11.18
N LEU A 68 -0.95 -8.24 -11.91
CA LEU A 68 -1.10 -9.39 -12.83
C LEU A 68 -0.45 -10.68 -12.31
N GLY A 69 0.38 -10.61 -11.27
CA GLY A 69 1.20 -11.74 -10.79
C GLY A 69 2.38 -12.10 -11.72
N GLU A 70 2.43 -11.52 -12.92
CA GLU A 70 3.43 -11.79 -13.95
C GLU A 70 4.42 -10.63 -14.12
N VAL A 71 5.63 -10.95 -14.60
CA VAL A 71 6.64 -9.94 -14.97
C VAL A 71 6.44 -9.60 -16.43
N VAL A 72 6.04 -8.37 -16.71
CA VAL A 72 6.03 -7.83 -18.07
C VAL A 72 7.32 -7.03 -18.26
N THR A 73 8.03 -7.24 -19.38
CA THR A 73 9.16 -6.40 -19.75
C THR A 73 8.65 -4.99 -20.03
N THR A 74 9.10 -4.00 -19.26
CA THR A 74 8.63 -2.61 -19.36
C THR A 74 9.68 -1.68 -19.94
N HIS A 75 9.27 -0.72 -20.77
CA HIS A 75 10.07 0.43 -21.14
C HIS A 75 9.86 1.59 -20.15
N PRO A 76 10.78 2.58 -20.05
CA PRO A 76 10.60 3.73 -19.17
C PRO A 76 9.28 4.47 -19.45
N THR A 77 8.47 4.67 -18.41
CA THR A 77 7.19 5.40 -18.50
C THR A 77 7.43 6.87 -18.84
N VAL A 78 6.68 7.38 -19.82
CA VAL A 78 6.60 8.80 -20.17
C VAL A 78 5.30 9.36 -19.60
N GLY A 79 5.38 10.34 -18.71
CA GLY A 79 4.18 10.92 -18.07
C GLY A 79 3.69 10.10 -16.87
N SER A 80 2.41 9.75 -16.86
CA SER A 80 1.74 8.99 -15.78
C SER A 80 0.87 7.87 -16.34
N ASN A 81 0.77 6.76 -15.62
CA ASN A 81 -0.17 5.67 -15.89
C ASN A 81 -1.10 5.45 -14.68
N VAL A 82 -2.34 5.03 -14.91
CA VAL A 82 -3.30 4.71 -13.84
C VAL A 82 -3.70 3.26 -13.95
N GLU A 83 -3.57 2.52 -12.85
CA GLU A 83 -3.97 1.11 -12.76
C GLU A 83 -4.85 0.90 -11.53
N GLU A 84 -5.81 -0.02 -11.64
CA GLU A 84 -6.61 -0.46 -10.49
C GLU A 84 -5.97 -1.70 -9.88
N LEU A 85 -5.66 -1.67 -8.58
CA LEU A 85 -5.18 -2.83 -7.85
C LEU A 85 -6.17 -3.29 -6.79
N VAL A 86 -6.56 -4.56 -6.84
CA VAL A 86 -7.44 -5.16 -5.83
C VAL A 86 -6.61 -6.00 -4.87
N TYR A 87 -6.64 -5.65 -3.59
CA TYR A 87 -6.03 -6.44 -2.52
C TYR A 87 -7.07 -6.78 -1.47
N LYS A 88 -7.41 -8.08 -1.36
CA LYS A 88 -8.52 -8.57 -0.54
C LYS A 88 -9.83 -7.87 -0.94
N ASN A 89 -10.41 -7.09 -0.05
CA ASN A 89 -11.65 -6.32 -0.24
C ASN A 89 -11.40 -4.81 -0.42
N ILE A 90 -10.16 -4.40 -0.71
CA ILE A 90 -9.75 -3.01 -0.86
C ILE A 90 -9.37 -2.75 -2.32
N ARG A 91 -9.85 -1.64 -2.87
CA ARG A 91 -9.44 -1.15 -4.19
C ARG A 91 -8.44 -0.02 -4.04
N PHE A 92 -7.35 -0.11 -4.78
CA PHE A 92 -6.34 0.93 -4.89
C PHE A 92 -6.34 1.50 -6.30
N GLU A 93 -6.49 2.82 -6.41
CA GLU A 93 -6.21 3.54 -7.65
C GLU A 93 -4.74 3.95 -7.61
N VAL A 94 -3.90 3.34 -8.46
CA VAL A 94 -2.45 3.50 -8.41
C VAL A 94 -1.97 4.36 -9.57
N TRP A 95 -1.33 5.48 -9.25
CA TRP A 95 -0.71 6.39 -10.20
C TRP A 95 0.79 6.11 -10.31
N ASP A 96 1.25 5.46 -11.39
CA ASP A 96 2.67 5.24 -11.69
C ASP A 96 3.24 6.45 -12.45
N LEU A 97 4.19 7.15 -11.82
CA LEU A 97 4.74 8.39 -12.35
C LEU A 97 6.11 8.19 -12.99
N GLY A 98 6.38 8.88 -14.10
CA GLY A 98 7.68 8.89 -14.74
C GLY A 98 8.79 9.37 -13.79
N GLY A 99 9.89 8.60 -13.72
CA GLY A 99 11.01 8.88 -12.80
C GLY A 99 12.13 9.75 -13.36
N GLN A 100 12.08 10.09 -14.65
CA GLN A 100 13.12 10.87 -15.32
C GLN A 100 13.13 12.30 -14.79
N ASP A 101 14.31 12.92 -14.69
CA ASP A 101 14.52 14.26 -14.13
C ASP A 101 13.53 15.31 -14.62
N ARG A 102 13.27 15.35 -15.94
CA ARG A 102 12.36 16.32 -16.56
C ARG A 102 10.88 16.09 -16.21
N LEU A 103 10.53 14.88 -15.79
CA LEU A 103 9.17 14.48 -15.43
C LEU A 103 8.90 14.61 -13.92
N ARG A 104 9.95 14.62 -13.07
CA ARG A 104 9.78 14.72 -11.61
C ARG A 104 9.10 16.02 -11.16
N THR A 105 9.22 17.09 -11.95
CA THR A 105 8.55 18.37 -11.69
C THR A 105 7.02 18.27 -11.74
N SER A 106 6.45 17.28 -12.43
CA SER A 106 5.00 17.08 -12.51
C SER A 106 4.44 16.18 -11.41
N TRP A 107 5.26 15.55 -10.55
CA TRP A 107 4.74 14.65 -9.51
C TRP A 107 3.69 15.32 -8.61
N ALA A 108 3.92 16.59 -8.27
CA ALA A 108 3.03 17.37 -7.42
C ALA A 108 1.60 17.50 -7.98
N THR A 109 1.40 17.41 -9.30
CA THR A 109 0.05 17.50 -9.89
C THR A 109 -0.82 16.30 -9.55
N TYR A 110 -0.25 15.22 -9.01
CA TYR A 110 -0.95 13.99 -8.68
C TYR A 110 -1.14 13.76 -7.18
N TYR A 111 -0.58 14.61 -6.31
CA TYR A 111 -0.59 14.37 -4.86
C TYR A 111 -1.95 14.54 -4.20
N ARG A 112 -2.81 15.41 -4.73
CA ARG A 112 -4.13 15.66 -4.15
C ARG A 112 -4.94 14.38 -3.96
N GLY A 113 -5.45 14.17 -2.74
CA GLY A 113 -6.27 13.01 -2.37
C GLY A 113 -5.48 11.70 -2.20
N THR A 114 -4.15 11.75 -2.14
CA THR A 114 -3.30 10.56 -1.98
C THR A 114 -3.34 10.03 -0.56
N HIS A 115 -3.62 8.74 -0.41
CA HIS A 115 -3.68 8.06 0.88
C HIS A 115 -2.35 7.40 1.24
N ALA A 116 -1.62 6.91 0.23
CA ALA A 116 -0.30 6.35 0.41
C ALA A 116 0.63 6.71 -0.76
N VAL A 117 1.91 6.86 -0.44
CA VAL A 117 2.97 7.02 -1.43
C VAL A 117 3.86 5.79 -1.36
N ILE A 118 4.11 5.17 -2.51
CA ILE A 118 5.11 4.12 -2.66
C ILE A 118 6.35 4.74 -3.31
N VAL A 119 7.46 4.72 -2.60
CA VAL A 119 8.77 5.16 -3.08
C VAL A 119 9.58 3.93 -3.45
N VAL A 120 9.83 3.72 -4.73
CA VAL A 120 10.62 2.57 -5.20
C VAL A 120 12.08 2.99 -5.39
N ILE A 121 12.97 2.28 -4.70
CA ILE A 121 14.42 2.51 -4.71
C ILE A 121 15.10 1.38 -5.47
N ASP A 122 15.94 1.73 -6.45
CA ASP A 122 16.92 0.78 -6.98
C ASP A 122 18.02 0.56 -5.94
N SER A 123 18.02 -0.60 -5.28
CA SER A 123 18.99 -0.87 -4.22
C SER A 123 20.42 -1.01 -4.76
N THR A 124 20.61 -1.21 -6.07
CA THR A 124 21.95 -1.28 -6.67
C THR A 124 22.51 0.11 -7.03
N ASP A 125 21.65 1.14 -7.04
CA ASP A 125 22.02 2.47 -7.50
C ASP A 125 22.47 3.39 -6.36
N ARG A 126 23.61 3.02 -5.77
CA ARG A 126 24.25 3.78 -4.69
C ARG A 126 24.62 5.21 -5.12
N ALA A 127 24.93 5.42 -6.40
CA ALA A 127 25.36 6.72 -6.92
C ALA A 127 24.21 7.74 -6.92
N ARG A 128 22.96 7.29 -7.11
CA ARG A 128 21.81 8.19 -7.20
C ARG A 128 20.93 8.26 -5.95
N ILE A 129 21.28 7.54 -4.87
CA ILE A 129 20.48 7.52 -3.64
C ILE A 129 20.33 8.91 -2.99
N SER A 130 21.34 9.78 -3.11
CA SER A 130 21.30 11.16 -2.61
C SER A 130 20.26 12.00 -3.36
N PHE A 131 20.12 11.85 -4.67
CA PHE A 131 19.06 12.54 -5.42
C PHE A 131 17.68 12.10 -4.95
N MET A 132 17.52 10.82 -4.63
CA MET A 132 16.25 10.30 -4.12
C MET A 132 15.95 10.81 -2.70
N LYS A 133 16.97 11.04 -1.86
CA LYS A 133 16.80 11.72 -0.57
C LYS A 133 16.21 13.12 -0.74
N ASP A 134 16.72 13.89 -1.69
CA ASP A 134 16.25 15.26 -1.94
C ASP A 134 14.82 15.29 -2.50
N GLU A 135 14.45 14.32 -3.35
CA GLU A 135 13.07 14.16 -3.83
C GLU A 135 12.13 13.71 -2.72
N LEU A 136 12.55 12.78 -1.87
CA LEU A 136 11.76 12.33 -0.73
C LEU A 136 11.49 13.47 0.24
N ALA A 137 12.50 14.29 0.54
CA ALA A 137 12.34 15.47 1.40
C ALA A 137 11.32 16.47 0.82
N ARG A 138 11.37 16.74 -0.49
CA ARG A 138 10.39 17.59 -1.18
C ARG A 138 8.98 17.02 -1.13
N LEU A 139 8.84 15.71 -1.34
CA LEU A 139 7.57 15.00 -1.29
C LEU A 139 6.94 15.08 0.11
N LEU A 140 7.71 14.77 1.16
CA LEU A 140 7.24 14.79 2.56
C LEU A 140 6.85 16.19 3.04
N GLY A 141 7.42 17.24 2.43
CA GLY A 141 7.08 18.63 2.73
C GLY A 141 5.81 19.14 2.05
N HIS A 142 5.23 18.39 1.11
CA HIS A 142 4.11 18.87 0.32
C HIS A 142 2.78 18.82 1.10
N GLU A 143 1.97 19.88 1.01
CA GLU A 143 0.73 20.03 1.79
C GLU A 143 -0.30 18.93 1.49
N ASP A 144 -0.47 18.55 0.21
CA ASP A 144 -1.39 17.49 -0.20
C ASP A 144 -1.04 16.10 0.35
N LEU A 145 0.18 15.91 0.87
CA LEU A 145 0.66 14.61 1.34
C LEU A 145 0.69 14.47 2.85
N GLN A 146 0.40 15.52 3.63
CA GLN A 146 0.58 15.54 5.10
C GLN A 146 -0.07 14.35 5.85
N ASN A 147 -1.16 13.79 5.32
CA ASN A 147 -1.87 12.66 5.94
C ASN A 147 -1.55 11.29 5.31
N SER A 148 -0.78 11.27 4.23
CA SER A 148 -0.41 10.07 3.50
C SER A 148 0.59 9.21 4.28
N VAL A 149 0.53 7.90 4.06
CA VAL A 149 1.52 6.95 4.59
C VAL A 149 2.59 6.65 3.54
N ILE A 150 3.82 6.39 3.98
CA ILE A 150 4.98 6.28 3.08
C ILE A 150 5.55 4.87 3.13
N LEU A 151 5.41 4.12 2.04
CA LEU A 151 6.09 2.84 1.88
C LEU A 151 7.33 3.03 1.02
N VAL A 152 8.49 2.61 1.51
CA VAL A 152 9.72 2.55 0.73
C VAL A 152 9.97 1.10 0.32
N PHE A 153 9.98 0.82 -0.97
CA PHE A 153 10.47 -0.45 -1.48
C PHE A 153 11.97 -0.35 -1.75
N ALA A 154 12.75 -1.09 -0.98
CA ALA A 154 14.14 -1.39 -1.28
C ALA A 154 14.17 -2.48 -2.35
N ASN A 155 14.00 -2.09 -3.62
CA ASN A 155 13.78 -3.00 -4.74
C ASN A 155 15.10 -3.53 -5.34
N LYS A 156 15.02 -4.63 -6.09
CA LYS A 156 16.14 -5.34 -6.73
C LYS A 156 17.09 -6.03 -5.75
N GLN A 157 16.55 -6.56 -4.65
CA GLN A 157 17.32 -7.31 -3.65
C GLN A 157 17.88 -8.65 -4.19
N ASP A 158 17.44 -9.08 -5.36
CA ASP A 158 17.98 -10.24 -6.08
C ASP A 158 19.37 -9.98 -6.69
N LEU A 159 19.76 -8.71 -6.84
CA LEU A 159 21.02 -8.34 -7.47
C LEU A 159 22.17 -8.27 -6.46
N LYS A 160 23.38 -8.59 -6.92
CA LYS A 160 24.61 -8.39 -6.14
C LYS A 160 24.80 -6.91 -5.81
N ASP A 161 25.41 -6.65 -4.67
CA ASP A 161 25.75 -5.31 -4.16
C ASP A 161 24.54 -4.39 -3.86
N ALA A 162 23.33 -4.95 -3.89
CA ALA A 162 22.12 -4.26 -3.46
C ALA A 162 22.26 -3.75 -2.02
N MET A 163 21.95 -2.49 -1.81
CA MET A 163 21.84 -1.88 -0.49
C MET A 163 20.76 -2.61 0.31
N THR A 164 21.10 -2.97 1.54
CA THR A 164 20.13 -3.49 2.51
C THR A 164 19.09 -2.42 2.86
N PRO A 165 17.90 -2.81 3.34
CA PRO A 165 16.93 -1.85 3.88
C PRO A 165 17.52 -0.93 4.96
N ALA A 166 18.45 -1.42 5.78
CA ALA A 166 19.14 -0.60 6.78
C ALA A 166 20.00 0.49 6.13
N GLU A 167 20.84 0.14 5.14
CA GLU A 167 21.65 1.13 4.41
C GLU A 167 20.79 2.20 3.72
N ILE A 168 19.67 1.79 3.11
CA ILE A 168 18.72 2.72 2.46
C ILE A 168 18.05 3.62 3.51
N THR A 169 17.71 3.07 4.67
CA THR A 169 17.11 3.81 5.79
C THR A 169 18.03 4.95 6.24
N ASP A 170 19.32 4.66 6.41
CA ASP A 170 20.34 5.65 6.78
C ASP A 170 20.58 6.65 5.64
N ALA A 171 20.74 6.18 4.40
CA ALA A 171 21.02 7.04 3.25
C ALA A 171 19.90 8.05 2.97
N LEU A 172 18.63 7.62 3.10
CA LEU A 172 17.45 8.47 2.93
C LEU A 172 17.07 9.23 4.22
N ASN A 173 17.74 8.95 5.34
CA ASN A 173 17.44 9.51 6.66
C ASN A 173 15.98 9.28 7.10
N LEU A 174 15.44 8.08 6.88
CA LEU A 174 14.02 7.80 7.17
C LEU A 174 13.68 7.95 8.66
N HIS A 175 14.66 7.75 9.55
CA HIS A 175 14.52 7.96 10.99
C HIS A 175 14.09 9.38 11.38
N SER A 176 14.37 10.40 10.54
CA SER A 176 13.96 11.77 10.80
C SER A 176 12.50 12.06 10.43
N ILE A 177 11.81 11.15 9.74
CA ILE A 177 10.41 11.32 9.36
C ILE A 177 9.55 11.16 10.62
N LYS A 178 8.88 12.24 11.04
CA LYS A 178 8.01 12.28 12.24
C LYS A 178 6.54 12.57 11.92
N ASN A 179 6.28 13.19 10.78
CA ASN A 179 4.97 13.65 10.36
C ASN A 179 4.20 12.61 9.51
N HIS A 180 4.83 11.49 9.15
CA HIS A 180 4.17 10.40 8.42
C HIS A 180 4.44 9.04 9.09
N ASP A 181 3.45 8.17 9.05
CA ASP A 181 3.71 6.73 9.18
C ASP A 181 4.55 6.28 7.97
N TRP A 182 5.62 5.55 8.24
CA TRP A 182 6.44 4.98 7.17
C TRP A 182 6.88 3.55 7.47
N HIS A 183 7.18 2.80 6.41
CA HIS A 183 7.77 1.47 6.46
C HIS A 183 8.74 1.29 5.30
N ILE A 184 9.78 0.50 5.52
CA ILE A 184 10.69 0.06 4.46
C ILE A 184 10.61 -1.45 4.30
N GLN A 185 10.46 -1.89 3.06
CA GLN A 185 10.28 -3.28 2.70
C GLN A 185 11.32 -3.69 1.67
N ALA A 186 12.14 -4.69 2.00
CA ALA A 186 12.96 -5.38 1.00
C ALA A 186 12.05 -5.98 -0.06
N SER A 187 12.38 -5.77 -1.34
CA SER A 187 11.57 -6.31 -2.42
C SER A 187 12.36 -6.70 -3.66
N CYS A 188 11.72 -7.55 -4.46
CA CYS A 188 12.16 -7.90 -5.79
C CYS A 188 10.97 -7.87 -6.75
N ALA A 189 10.91 -6.85 -7.61
CA ALA A 189 9.82 -6.67 -8.56
C ALA A 189 9.70 -7.83 -9.57
N VAL A 190 10.79 -8.55 -9.87
CA VAL A 190 10.76 -9.68 -10.81
C VAL A 190 10.25 -10.97 -10.17
N THR A 191 10.66 -11.29 -8.94
CA THR A 191 10.17 -12.49 -8.26
C THR A 191 8.82 -12.25 -7.58
N GLY A 192 8.53 -11.00 -7.19
CA GLY A 192 7.37 -10.62 -6.39
C GLY A 192 7.61 -10.65 -4.87
N GLU A 193 8.81 -11.05 -4.44
CA GLU A 193 9.16 -11.14 -3.03
C GLU A 193 9.04 -9.77 -2.34
N GLY A 194 8.44 -9.76 -1.14
CA GLY A 194 8.23 -8.58 -0.32
C GLY A 194 7.15 -7.59 -0.79
N LEU A 195 6.63 -7.73 -2.02
CA LEU A 195 5.66 -6.77 -2.57
C LEU A 195 4.33 -6.81 -1.82
N TYR A 196 3.79 -8.00 -1.57
CA TYR A 196 2.53 -8.17 -0.85
C TYR A 196 2.64 -7.81 0.63
N ASP A 197 3.82 -7.96 1.25
CA ASP A 197 4.06 -7.54 2.63
C ASP A 197 3.97 -6.00 2.75
N GLY A 198 4.64 -5.29 1.85
CA GLY A 198 4.58 -3.83 1.78
C GLY A 198 3.18 -3.32 1.48
N LEU A 199 2.49 -3.93 0.51
CA LEU A 199 1.10 -3.59 0.20
C LEU A 199 0.14 -3.89 1.36
N GLY A 200 0.37 -5.00 2.07
CA GLY A 200 -0.38 -5.36 3.26
C GLY A 200 -0.24 -4.32 4.37
N TRP A 201 0.97 -3.77 4.56
CA TRP A 201 1.21 -2.67 5.49
C TRP A 201 0.44 -1.40 5.10
N ILE A 202 0.44 -1.02 3.81
CA ILE A 202 -0.37 0.12 3.32
C ILE A 202 -1.85 -0.13 3.64
N ALA A 203 -2.38 -1.29 3.24
CA ALA A 203 -3.77 -1.66 3.45
C ALA A 203 -4.17 -1.54 4.93
N GLN A 204 -3.34 -2.02 5.85
CA GLN A 204 -3.57 -1.89 7.29
C GLN A 204 -3.61 -0.43 7.73
N LYS A 205 -2.66 0.40 7.27
CA LYS A 205 -2.54 1.79 7.70
C LYS A 205 -3.66 2.68 7.16
N VAL A 206 -4.02 2.53 5.89
CA VAL A 206 -5.07 3.38 5.27
C VAL A 206 -6.48 2.98 5.71
N THR A 207 -6.71 1.72 6.08
CA THR A 207 -8.00 1.28 6.63
C THR A 207 -8.13 1.57 8.12
N GLY A 208 -7.03 1.53 8.88
CA GLY A 208 -6.99 1.89 10.30
C GLY A 208 -7.17 3.39 10.57
N LYS A 209 -6.84 4.25 9.60
CA LYS A 209 -7.20 5.66 9.61
C LYS A 209 -8.67 5.81 9.17
N ALA A 210 -9.61 5.41 10.02
CA ALA A 210 -11.01 5.82 9.84
C ALA A 210 -11.06 7.35 9.88
N THR A 211 -11.53 7.95 8.79
CA THR A 211 -11.77 9.40 8.64
C THR A 211 -12.55 9.91 9.84
N SER A 212 -11.90 10.76 10.64
CA SER A 212 -12.55 11.65 11.61
C SER A 212 -13.37 12.71 10.90
#